data_AF-A0A0C9UXN1-F1
#
_entry.id   AF-A0A0C9UXN1-F1
#
_cell.length_a   1.000
_cell.length_b   1.000
_cell.length_c   1.000
_cell.angle_alpha   90.00
_cell.angle_beta   90.00
_cell.angle_gamma   90.00
#
_symmetry.space_group_name_H-M   'P 1'
#
loop_
_entity.id
_entity.type
_entity.pdbx_description
1 polymer ?
#
loop_
_entity_poly.entity_id
_entity_poly.type
_entity_poly.pdbx_seq_one_letter_code
_entity_poly.pdbx_strand_id
1 'polypeptide(L)'
;MSKCYRSFRQEFPDTWQEILATYDEADALGDMDKTVAQRQQLFHKMSTKFAQSFAAMAKSHAFEGAFVMAGSVVNQDGGLGFAFNTPGAENFFTERCRADSDEMIGHLKAHIYNKSSLATVAQAFDDDNQQEGPPTKKEADDDDNAPECSSDKVGCKWASGKLFPWKGLPAKLAKSGIVCYNYPGLASLPGEERQRKPKGGSKGISDLTLAECSILVNALSDTSGDGLHFKHVPELKADLMASRIPVIHGAAPDHNSPLAHAKRMFSNLKCDHKGIP
;
A
#
# COMPACT_ATOMS: atom_id res chain seq x y z
N MET A 1 -28.09 -22.43 15.66
CA MET A 1 -27.08 -21.51 16.25
C MET A 1 -26.33 -22.23 17.37
N SER A 2 -25.00 -22.26 17.34
CA SER A 2 -24.16 -23.02 18.28
C SER A 2 -24.19 -22.42 19.70
N LYS A 3 -23.91 -23.23 20.73
CA LYS A 3 -23.77 -22.77 22.13
C LYS A 3 -22.69 -21.68 22.28
N CYS A 4 -21.62 -21.73 21.48
CA CYS A 4 -20.55 -20.73 21.49
C CYS A 4 -21.04 -19.36 21.03
N TYR A 5 -21.86 -19.29 19.98
CA TYR A 5 -22.40 -18.03 19.46
C TYR A 5 -23.33 -17.32 20.47
N ARG A 6 -24.11 -18.09 21.25
CA ARG A 6 -24.95 -17.52 22.31
C ARG A 6 -24.12 -16.97 23.46
N SER A 7 -23.06 -17.68 23.85
CA SER A 7 -22.16 -17.26 24.93
C SER A 7 -21.39 -15.99 24.54
N PHE A 8 -20.88 -15.94 23.30
CA PHE A 8 -20.23 -14.77 22.73
C PHE A 8 -21.12 -13.51 22.72
N ARG A 9 -22.41 -13.66 22.35
CA ARG A 9 -23.38 -12.55 22.40
C ARG A 9 -23.73 -12.10 23.83
N GLN A 10 -23.63 -12.99 24.81
CA GLN A 10 -23.85 -12.65 26.23
C GLN A 10 -22.65 -11.94 26.83
N GLU A 11 -21.44 -12.26 26.37
CA GLU A 11 -20.19 -11.66 26.83
C GLU A 11 -19.93 -10.28 26.21
N PHE A 12 -20.38 -10.07 24.96
CA PHE A 12 -20.22 -8.80 24.24
C PHE A 12 -21.57 -8.26 23.72
N PRO A 13 -22.54 -7.94 24.59
CA PRO A 13 -23.92 -7.65 24.20
C PRO A 13 -24.08 -6.48 23.24
N ASP A 14 -23.23 -5.46 23.37
CA ASP A 14 -23.32 -4.22 22.58
C ASP A 14 -22.31 -4.16 21.41
N THR A 15 -21.26 -4.97 21.45
CA THR A 15 -20.14 -4.91 20.48
C THR A 15 -19.95 -6.19 19.66
N TRP A 16 -20.69 -7.27 19.92
CA TRP A 16 -20.50 -8.54 19.21
C TRP A 16 -20.67 -8.43 17.69
N GLN A 17 -21.51 -7.50 17.20
CA GLN A 17 -21.68 -7.26 15.75
C GLN A 17 -20.45 -6.57 15.16
N GLU A 18 -19.90 -5.58 15.86
CA GLU A 18 -18.66 -4.91 15.46
C GLU A 18 -17.50 -5.88 15.50
N ILE A 19 -17.37 -6.70 16.56
CA ILE A 19 -16.29 -7.70 16.65
C ILE A 19 -16.36 -8.70 15.48
N LEU A 20 -17.56 -9.14 15.08
CA LEU A 20 -17.71 -10.03 13.93
C LEU A 20 -17.44 -9.31 12.61
N ALA A 21 -17.86 -8.06 12.45
CA ALA A 21 -17.55 -7.26 11.28
C ALA A 21 -16.05 -7.00 11.15
N THR A 22 -15.37 -6.64 12.25
CA THR A 22 -13.92 -6.50 12.32
C THR A 22 -13.21 -7.83 12.06
N TYR A 23 -13.76 -8.96 12.49
CA TYR A 23 -13.20 -10.27 12.17
C TYR A 23 -13.36 -10.62 10.69
N ASP A 24 -14.53 -10.38 10.09
CA ASP A 24 -14.75 -10.60 8.65
C ASP A 24 -13.88 -9.66 7.80
N GLU A 25 -13.71 -8.41 8.24
CA GLU A 25 -12.77 -7.46 7.64
C GLU A 25 -11.32 -7.95 7.80
N ALA A 26 -10.92 -8.42 8.99
CA ALA A 26 -9.59 -8.97 9.26
C ALA A 26 -9.31 -10.28 8.50
N ASP A 27 -10.31 -11.14 8.29
CA ASP A 27 -10.21 -12.39 7.52
C ASP A 27 -10.14 -12.08 6.02
N ALA A 28 -10.88 -11.08 5.54
CA ALA A 28 -10.72 -10.53 4.20
C ALA A 28 -9.34 -9.87 4.01
N LEU A 29 -8.77 -9.27 5.05
CA LEU A 29 -7.38 -8.80 5.11
C LEU A 29 -6.37 -9.97 5.24
N GLY A 30 -6.78 -11.13 5.74
CA GLY A 30 -5.94 -12.34 5.85
C GLY A 30 -5.56 -12.96 4.51
N ASP A 31 -6.29 -12.66 3.44
CA ASP A 31 -6.02 -13.13 2.06
C ASP A 31 -5.12 -12.13 1.27
N MET A 32 -4.46 -11.18 1.97
CA MET A 32 -3.64 -10.08 1.41
C MET A 32 -2.21 -10.46 0.99
N ASP A 33 -1.77 -11.70 1.23
CA ASP A 33 -0.42 -12.19 0.88
C ASP A 33 -0.23 -12.53 -0.62
N LYS A 34 -1.00 -11.87 -1.49
CA LYS A 34 -0.93 -12.11 -2.94
C LYS A 34 -0.07 -11.05 -3.61
N THR A 35 1.00 -11.49 -4.26
CA THR A 35 1.80 -10.67 -5.20
C THR A 35 0.90 -10.02 -6.26
N VAL A 36 1.36 -8.93 -6.90
CA VAL A 36 0.65 -8.27 -8.02
C VAL A 36 0.22 -9.26 -9.10
N ALA A 37 1.07 -10.24 -9.43
CA ALA A 37 0.76 -11.28 -10.41
C ALA A 37 -0.36 -12.23 -9.94
N GLN A 38 -0.36 -12.63 -8.67
CA GLN A 38 -1.44 -13.44 -8.10
C GLN A 38 -2.75 -12.66 -8.02
N ARG A 39 -2.70 -11.35 -7.74
CA ARG A 39 -3.86 -10.47 -7.75
C ARG A 39 -4.43 -10.32 -9.17
N GLN A 40 -3.58 -10.17 -10.19
CA GLN A 40 -4.01 -10.21 -11.60
C GLN A 40 -4.68 -11.52 -11.97
N GLN A 41 -4.07 -12.65 -11.63
CA GLN A 41 -4.65 -13.97 -11.90
C GLN A 41 -5.98 -14.18 -11.16
N LEU A 42 -6.05 -13.78 -9.90
CA LEU A 42 -7.27 -13.87 -9.09
C LEU A 42 -8.37 -12.99 -9.68
N PHE A 43 -8.06 -11.73 -9.98
CA PHE A 43 -9.00 -10.79 -10.58
C PHE A 43 -9.56 -11.35 -11.88
N HIS A 44 -8.71 -11.79 -12.81
CA HIS A 44 -9.15 -12.36 -14.08
C HIS A 44 -9.99 -13.63 -13.89
N LYS A 45 -9.60 -14.51 -12.96
CA LYS A 45 -10.37 -15.73 -12.63
C LYS A 45 -11.75 -15.38 -12.08
N MET A 46 -11.83 -14.41 -11.17
CA MET A 46 -13.08 -14.02 -10.53
C MET A 46 -13.98 -13.24 -11.48
N SER A 47 -13.44 -12.30 -12.25
CA SER A 47 -14.19 -11.53 -13.24
C SER A 47 -14.79 -12.43 -14.32
N THR A 48 -14.01 -13.39 -14.81
CA THR A 48 -14.48 -14.36 -15.81
C THR A 48 -15.58 -15.25 -15.25
N LYS A 49 -15.41 -15.77 -14.02
CA LYS A 49 -16.45 -16.57 -13.37
C LYS A 49 -17.75 -15.77 -13.17
N PHE A 50 -17.63 -14.53 -12.72
CA PHE A 50 -18.78 -13.65 -12.51
C PHE A 50 -19.51 -13.37 -13.83
N ALA A 51 -18.77 -13.03 -14.89
CA ALA A 51 -19.32 -12.85 -16.24
C ALA A 51 -20.05 -14.11 -16.74
N GLN A 52 -19.46 -15.29 -16.56
CA GLN A 52 -20.10 -16.56 -16.93
C GLN A 52 -21.39 -16.80 -16.15
N SER A 53 -21.39 -16.56 -14.83
CA SER A 53 -22.59 -16.68 -14.00
C SER A 53 -23.67 -15.67 -14.39
N PHE A 54 -23.29 -14.42 -14.67
CA PHE A 54 -24.22 -13.39 -15.12
C PHE A 54 -24.80 -13.72 -16.49
N ALA A 55 -23.99 -14.19 -17.44
CA ALA A 55 -24.44 -14.64 -18.76
C ALA A 55 -25.43 -15.83 -18.66
N ALA A 56 -25.17 -16.79 -17.76
CA ALA A 56 -26.09 -17.90 -17.52
C ALA A 56 -27.43 -17.39 -16.97
N MET A 57 -27.39 -16.48 -16.00
CA MET A 57 -28.58 -15.87 -15.40
C MET A 57 -29.39 -15.06 -16.43
N ALA A 58 -28.71 -14.25 -17.24
CA ALA A 58 -29.28 -13.49 -18.34
C ALA A 58 -30.07 -14.40 -19.30
N LYS A 59 -29.46 -15.53 -19.68
CA LYS A 59 -30.10 -16.52 -20.56
C LYS A 59 -31.31 -17.21 -19.92
N SER A 60 -31.26 -17.53 -18.63
CA SER A 60 -32.35 -18.25 -17.95
C SER A 60 -33.52 -17.36 -17.51
N HIS A 61 -33.27 -16.06 -17.31
CA HIS A 61 -34.25 -15.15 -16.69
C HIS A 61 -34.56 -13.90 -17.52
N ALA A 62 -34.11 -13.85 -18.79
CA ALA A 62 -34.29 -12.72 -19.70
C ALA A 62 -33.79 -11.39 -19.11
N PHE A 63 -32.68 -11.45 -18.36
CA PHE A 63 -31.99 -10.26 -17.88
C PHE A 63 -30.91 -9.85 -18.89
N GLU A 64 -30.65 -8.55 -18.94
CA GLU A 64 -29.57 -7.98 -19.73
C GLU A 64 -28.76 -7.04 -18.84
N GLY A 65 -27.47 -6.92 -19.11
CA GLY A 65 -26.61 -6.06 -18.32
C GLY A 65 -25.27 -5.78 -18.96
N ALA A 66 -24.74 -4.61 -18.61
CA ALA A 66 -23.38 -4.22 -18.90
C ALA A 66 -22.74 -3.75 -17.59
N PHE A 67 -21.52 -4.21 -17.30
CA PHE A 67 -20.79 -3.80 -16.11
C PHE A 67 -19.28 -3.69 -16.37
N VAL A 68 -18.65 -2.88 -15.52
CA VAL A 68 -17.19 -2.68 -15.49
C VAL A 68 -16.67 -2.94 -14.09
N MET A 69 -15.51 -3.56 -14.00
CA MET A 69 -14.77 -3.80 -12.76
C MET A 69 -13.33 -3.30 -12.93
N ALA A 70 -12.78 -2.73 -11.87
CA ALA A 70 -11.40 -2.27 -11.81
C ALA A 70 -10.82 -2.55 -10.43
N GLY A 71 -9.50 -2.69 -10.35
CA GLY A 71 -8.82 -2.83 -9.06
C GLY A 71 -8.76 -1.50 -8.30
N SER A 72 -8.75 -1.57 -6.98
CA SER A 72 -8.81 -0.41 -6.08
C SER A 72 -7.45 0.14 -5.66
N VAL A 73 -6.35 -0.59 -5.89
CA VAL A 73 -5.02 -0.20 -5.37
C VAL A 73 -4.22 0.47 -6.48
N VAL A 74 -4.13 1.80 -6.42
CA VAL A 74 -3.49 2.66 -7.44
C VAL A 74 -2.14 2.11 -7.93
N ASN A 75 -1.26 1.73 -7.01
CA ASN A 75 0.13 1.35 -7.32
C ASN A 75 0.30 -0.10 -7.80
N GLN A 76 -0.70 -0.96 -7.59
CA GLN A 76 -0.61 -2.40 -7.87
C GLN A 76 -1.59 -2.85 -8.97
N ASP A 77 -2.67 -2.10 -9.17
CA ASP A 77 -3.82 -2.50 -9.97
C ASP A 77 -3.93 -1.77 -11.31
N GLY A 78 -2.88 -1.07 -11.74
CA GLY A 78 -2.88 -0.34 -13.02
C GLY A 78 -3.35 -1.19 -14.21
N GLY A 79 -3.07 -2.50 -14.19
CA GLY A 79 -3.50 -3.46 -15.20
C GLY A 79 -4.85 -4.15 -14.95
N LEU A 80 -5.54 -3.93 -13.83
CA LEU A 80 -6.79 -4.63 -13.49
C LEU A 80 -8.00 -3.87 -14.02
N GLY A 81 -8.59 -4.39 -15.09
CA GLY A 81 -9.83 -3.88 -15.65
C GLY A 81 -10.58 -4.99 -16.36
N PHE A 82 -11.91 -4.94 -16.30
CA PHE A 82 -12.76 -5.89 -17.00
C PHE A 82 -14.09 -5.23 -17.34
N ALA A 83 -14.50 -5.34 -18.59
CA ALA A 83 -15.80 -4.90 -19.08
C ALA A 83 -16.56 -6.12 -19.61
N PHE A 84 -17.86 -6.15 -19.41
CA PHE A 84 -18.72 -7.23 -19.87
C PHE A 84 -20.09 -6.72 -20.26
N ASN A 85 -20.62 -7.28 -21.35
CA ASN A 85 -21.94 -6.99 -21.89
C ASN A 85 -22.63 -8.31 -22.23
N THR A 86 -23.92 -8.43 -21.90
CA THR A 86 -24.79 -9.47 -22.44
C THR A 86 -25.24 -9.12 -23.87
N PRO A 87 -25.79 -10.08 -24.65
CA PRO A 87 -26.19 -9.82 -26.04
C PRO A 87 -27.17 -8.65 -26.23
N GLY A 88 -28.15 -8.48 -25.36
CA GLY A 88 -29.09 -7.36 -25.43
C GLY A 88 -28.53 -6.03 -24.91
N ALA A 89 -27.34 -6.04 -24.30
CA ALA A 89 -26.59 -4.86 -23.87
C ALA A 89 -25.32 -4.63 -24.70
N GLU A 90 -25.19 -5.29 -25.85
CA GLU A 90 -24.08 -5.08 -26.79
C GLU A 90 -24.02 -3.59 -27.19
N ASN A 91 -22.80 -3.06 -27.32
CA ASN A 91 -22.53 -1.65 -27.63
C ASN A 91 -23.14 -0.62 -26.65
N PHE A 92 -23.67 -1.04 -25.49
CA PHE A 92 -24.25 -0.10 -24.53
C PHE A 92 -23.28 1.03 -24.16
N PHE A 93 -22.01 0.71 -23.89
CA PHE A 93 -21.01 1.72 -23.55
C PHE A 93 -20.76 2.71 -24.69
N THR A 94 -20.59 2.22 -25.93
CA THR A 94 -20.30 3.09 -27.07
C THR A 94 -21.52 3.92 -27.47
N GLU A 95 -22.72 3.35 -27.46
CA GLU A 95 -23.93 4.04 -27.88
C GLU A 95 -24.50 4.99 -26.82
N ARG A 96 -24.44 4.62 -25.53
CA ARG A 96 -25.05 5.38 -24.43
C ARG A 96 -24.04 6.19 -23.63
N CYS A 97 -22.86 5.65 -23.39
CA CYS A 97 -21.80 6.34 -22.65
C CYS A 97 -20.85 7.11 -23.58
N ARG A 98 -20.90 6.86 -24.90
CA ARG A 98 -19.95 7.41 -25.90
C ARG A 98 -18.50 7.09 -25.54
N ALA A 99 -18.29 5.92 -24.96
CA ALA A 99 -17.00 5.42 -24.52
C ALA A 99 -16.90 3.93 -24.86
N ASP A 100 -15.76 3.49 -25.37
CA ASP A 100 -15.51 2.06 -25.53
C ASP A 100 -15.25 1.38 -24.17
N SER A 101 -15.12 0.05 -24.18
CA SER A 101 -14.88 -0.73 -22.96
C SER A 101 -13.61 -0.33 -22.22
N ASP A 102 -12.54 0.01 -22.93
CA ASP A 102 -11.26 0.40 -22.33
C ASP A 102 -11.34 1.82 -21.74
N GLU A 103 -12.04 2.73 -22.41
CA GLU A 103 -12.36 4.07 -21.92
C GLU A 103 -13.22 4.00 -20.65
N MET A 104 -14.25 3.14 -20.63
CA MET A 104 -15.09 2.93 -19.45
C MET A 104 -14.29 2.35 -18.27
N ILE A 105 -13.40 1.40 -18.52
CA ILE A 105 -12.45 0.90 -17.51
C ILE A 105 -11.55 2.04 -17.03
N GLY A 106 -11.04 2.86 -17.94
CA GLY A 106 -10.20 4.02 -17.62
C GLY A 106 -10.92 5.04 -16.74
N HIS A 107 -12.16 5.39 -17.07
CA HIS A 107 -13.00 6.27 -16.26
C HIS A 107 -13.27 5.71 -14.87
N LEU A 108 -13.60 4.42 -14.77
CA LEU A 108 -13.83 3.78 -13.48
C LEU A 108 -12.56 3.79 -12.62
N LYS A 109 -11.40 3.44 -13.20
CA LYS A 109 -10.09 3.52 -12.52
C LYS A 109 -9.81 4.93 -12.02
N ALA A 110 -9.97 5.93 -12.88
CA ALA A 110 -9.74 7.33 -12.52
C ALA A 110 -10.64 7.76 -11.36
N HIS A 111 -11.92 7.35 -11.38
CA HIS A 111 -12.84 7.63 -10.28
C HIS A 111 -12.41 6.98 -8.97
N ILE A 112 -12.07 5.68 -9.00
CA ILE A 112 -11.62 4.94 -7.81
C ILE A 112 -10.34 5.57 -7.25
N TYR A 113 -9.38 5.89 -8.10
CA TYR A 113 -8.11 6.46 -7.67
C TYR A 113 -8.28 7.87 -7.11
N ASN A 114 -9.15 8.68 -7.69
CA ASN A 114 -9.51 9.99 -7.14
C ASN A 114 -10.15 9.85 -5.75
N LYS A 115 -11.10 8.92 -5.58
CA LYS A 115 -11.72 8.65 -4.27
C LYS A 115 -10.70 8.17 -3.24
N SER A 116 -9.81 7.25 -3.62
CA SER A 116 -8.71 6.79 -2.76
C SER A 116 -7.79 7.95 -2.36
N SER A 117 -7.43 8.82 -3.31
CA SER A 117 -6.60 9.99 -3.06
C SER A 117 -7.27 10.96 -2.09
N LEU A 118 -8.56 11.26 -2.29
CA LEU A 118 -9.30 12.16 -1.41
C LEU A 118 -9.39 11.61 0.02
N ALA A 119 -9.57 10.30 0.18
CA ALA A 119 -9.58 9.66 1.49
C ALA A 119 -8.22 9.79 2.20
N THR A 120 -7.12 9.56 1.49
CA THR A 120 -5.76 9.76 2.02
C THR A 120 -5.51 11.21 2.43
N VAL A 121 -5.97 12.16 1.63
CA VAL A 121 -5.87 13.59 1.97
C VAL A 121 -6.68 13.91 3.22
N ALA A 122 -7.94 13.48 3.30
CA ALA A 122 -8.77 13.72 4.48
C ALA A 122 -8.11 13.18 5.77
N GLN A 123 -7.60 11.95 5.73
CA GLN A 123 -6.87 11.36 6.86
C GLN A 123 -5.64 12.19 7.27
N ALA A 124 -4.89 12.73 6.30
CA ALA A 124 -3.70 13.51 6.59
C ALA A 124 -4.00 14.89 7.22
N PHE A 125 -5.20 15.45 7.01
CA PHE A 125 -5.56 16.80 7.47
C PHE A 125 -6.56 16.80 8.64
N ASP A 126 -7.26 15.70 8.91
CA ASP A 126 -8.17 15.59 10.07
C ASP A 126 -7.40 15.44 11.40
N ASP A 127 -6.12 15.03 11.38
CA ASP A 127 -5.26 14.94 12.56
C ASP A 127 -4.82 16.32 13.13
N ASP A 128 -4.95 17.40 12.36
CA ASP A 128 -4.52 18.76 12.76
C ASP A 128 -5.60 19.57 13.49
N ASN A 129 -6.84 19.07 13.62
CA ASN A 129 -7.96 19.85 14.16
C ASN A 129 -8.21 19.71 15.68
N GLN A 130 -7.28 19.14 16.44
CA GLN A 130 -7.34 19.18 17.92
C GLN A 130 -6.22 20.03 18.53
N GLN A 131 -6.26 21.34 18.31
CA GLN A 131 -5.75 22.32 19.29
C GLN A 131 -6.45 23.68 19.14
N GLU A 132 -7.15 24.08 20.21
CA GLU A 132 -7.91 25.33 20.35
C GLU A 132 -7.03 26.58 20.49
N GLY A 133 -7.51 27.71 19.93
CA GLY A 133 -7.23 29.07 20.43
C GLY A 133 -6.96 30.15 19.35
N PRO A 134 -7.79 31.21 19.22
CA PRO A 134 -7.60 32.28 18.22
C PRO A 134 -6.66 33.39 18.75
N PRO A 135 -5.94 34.14 17.88
CA PRO A 135 -6.44 35.49 17.59
C PRO A 135 -6.07 36.12 16.22
N THR A 136 -7.00 36.98 15.79
CA THR A 136 -6.87 38.21 14.96
C THR A 136 -6.45 38.15 13.49
N LYS A 137 -7.46 38.47 12.67
CA LYS A 137 -7.38 38.96 11.29
C LYS A 137 -6.47 40.19 11.17
N LYS A 138 -5.58 40.18 10.17
CA LYS A 138 -5.30 41.35 9.33
C LYS A 138 -5.36 40.92 7.88
N GLU A 139 -6.10 41.70 7.10
CA GLU A 139 -6.40 41.47 5.70
C GLU A 139 -5.19 41.81 4.81
N ALA A 140 -5.05 40.95 3.78
CA ALA A 140 -4.54 41.15 2.43
C ALA A 140 -3.29 42.02 2.20
N ASP A 141 -2.22 41.34 1.78
CA ASP A 141 -1.50 41.74 0.57
C ASP A 141 -1.19 40.48 -0.24
N ASP A 142 -1.47 40.54 -1.55
CA ASP A 142 -1.14 39.52 -2.54
C ASP A 142 0.38 39.29 -2.56
N ASP A 143 0.84 38.09 -2.20
CA ASP A 143 2.08 37.56 -2.75
C ASP A 143 2.04 36.03 -2.83
N ASP A 144 2.40 35.56 -4.00
CA ASP A 144 2.32 34.19 -4.50
C ASP A 144 3.46 33.39 -3.86
N ASN A 145 3.23 32.78 -2.70
CA ASN A 145 4.21 31.86 -2.11
C ASN A 145 3.55 30.82 -1.18
N ALA A 146 3.11 29.71 -1.77
CA ALA A 146 2.85 28.49 -1.02
C ALA A 146 4.16 28.05 -0.33
N PRO A 147 4.13 27.61 0.95
CA PRO A 147 5.34 27.12 1.57
C PRO A 147 5.68 25.77 0.92
N GLU A 148 6.62 25.78 -0.01
CA GLU A 148 7.35 24.58 -0.39
C GLU A 148 7.88 23.97 0.92
N CYS A 149 7.42 22.75 1.22
CA CYS A 149 8.01 21.91 2.25
C CYS A 149 9.48 21.68 1.85
N SER A 150 10.37 22.55 2.36
CA SER A 150 11.76 22.64 1.96
C SER A 150 12.48 21.35 2.33
N SER A 151 12.56 20.44 1.37
CA SER A 151 13.40 19.23 1.40
C SER A 151 14.89 19.55 1.23
N ASP A 152 15.27 20.83 1.28
CA ASP A 152 16.60 21.31 0.90
C ASP A 152 17.64 21.33 2.02
N LYS A 153 17.30 20.91 3.25
CA LYS A 153 18.31 20.82 4.33
C LYS A 153 19.20 19.58 4.27
N VAL A 154 18.89 18.61 3.41
CA VAL A 154 19.75 17.46 3.14
C VAL A 154 19.73 17.28 1.63
N GLY A 155 20.79 17.63 0.89
CA GLY A 155 20.84 17.67 -0.58
C GLY A 155 20.49 16.37 -1.30
N CYS A 156 19.22 15.97 -1.22
CA CYS A 156 18.70 14.65 -1.51
C CYS A 156 17.65 14.75 -2.60
N LYS A 157 18.11 14.94 -3.84
CA LYS A 157 17.30 14.81 -5.04
C LYS A 157 16.94 13.32 -5.26
N TRP A 158 16.08 12.75 -4.42
CA TRP A 158 15.65 11.35 -4.52
C TRP A 158 14.38 11.19 -5.36
N ALA A 159 13.54 12.22 -5.43
CA ALA A 159 12.26 12.24 -6.14
C ALA A 159 12.35 12.93 -7.51
N SER A 160 13.36 12.59 -8.32
CA SER A 160 13.41 13.02 -9.72
C SER A 160 12.48 12.13 -10.53
N GLY A 161 11.19 12.49 -10.68
CA GLY A 161 10.22 12.12 -11.73
C GLY A 161 10.10 10.67 -12.23
N LYS A 162 10.85 9.74 -11.64
CA LYS A 162 10.98 8.32 -11.96
C LYS A 162 10.72 7.57 -10.67
N LEU A 163 10.10 6.41 -10.83
CA LEU A 163 9.73 5.45 -9.77
C LEU A 163 10.67 5.49 -8.57
N PHE A 164 10.10 5.50 -7.36
CA PHE A 164 10.83 5.43 -6.10
C PHE A 164 11.90 4.33 -6.17
N PRO A 165 13.17 4.60 -5.81
CA PRO A 165 14.29 3.74 -6.13
C PRO A 165 14.39 2.52 -5.20
N TRP A 166 13.32 1.73 -5.08
CA TRP A 166 13.17 0.65 -4.11
C TRP A 166 14.40 -0.28 -4.06
N LYS A 167 14.81 -0.81 -5.22
CA LYS A 167 15.96 -1.72 -5.33
C LYS A 167 17.31 -1.03 -5.07
N GLY A 168 17.42 0.24 -5.43
CA GLY A 168 18.65 1.02 -5.28
C GLY A 168 18.73 1.80 -3.97
N LEU A 169 17.70 1.72 -3.12
CA LEU A 169 17.59 2.55 -1.93
C LEU A 169 18.74 2.30 -0.95
N PRO A 170 19.14 1.04 -0.63
CA PRO A 170 20.26 0.79 0.28
C PRO A 170 21.58 1.44 -0.19
N ALA A 171 21.88 1.35 -1.49
CA ALA A 171 23.06 1.97 -2.07
C ALA A 171 22.99 3.51 -2.07
N LYS A 172 21.81 4.09 -2.29
CA LYS A 172 21.59 5.55 -2.22
C LYS A 172 21.76 6.07 -0.79
N LEU A 173 21.19 5.39 0.20
CA LEU A 173 21.35 5.71 1.61
C LEU A 173 22.83 5.71 2.02
N ALA A 174 23.58 4.65 1.65
CA ALA A 174 25.02 4.57 1.89
C ALA A 174 25.78 5.75 1.27
N LYS A 175 25.50 6.08 0.00
CA LYS A 175 26.18 7.16 -0.71
C LYS A 175 25.91 8.53 -0.09
N SER A 176 24.73 8.71 0.50
CA SER A 176 24.34 9.89 1.24
C SER A 176 24.81 9.89 2.70
N GLY A 177 25.43 8.81 3.19
CA GLY A 177 25.79 8.69 4.60
C GLY A 177 24.56 8.69 5.50
N ILE A 178 23.48 8.02 5.10
CA ILE A 178 22.23 7.95 5.86
C ILE A 178 21.97 6.50 6.24
N VAL A 179 21.46 6.30 7.46
CA VAL A 179 21.02 5.00 7.99
C VAL A 179 19.54 5.07 8.33
N CYS A 180 18.79 4.06 7.91
CA CYS A 180 17.40 3.85 8.29
C CYS A 180 17.36 2.98 9.56
N TYR A 181 16.61 3.41 10.57
CA TYR A 181 16.40 2.69 11.80
C TYR A 181 14.92 2.32 11.96
N ASN A 182 14.68 1.31 12.80
CA ASN A 182 13.38 0.78 13.15
C ASN A 182 12.51 0.38 11.94
N TYR A 183 13.12 -0.26 10.94
CA TYR A 183 12.38 -0.73 9.77
C TYR A 183 11.41 -1.86 10.15
N PRO A 184 10.12 -1.80 9.78
CA PRO A 184 9.14 -2.78 10.25
C PRO A 184 9.52 -4.21 9.84
N GLY A 185 9.68 -5.10 10.82
CA GLY A 185 10.19 -6.46 10.60
C GLY A 185 9.29 -7.37 9.76
N LEU A 186 7.99 -7.05 9.69
CA LEU A 186 7.00 -7.76 8.88
C LEU A 186 6.99 -7.32 7.41
N ALA A 187 7.67 -6.22 7.06
CA ALA A 187 7.79 -5.76 5.68
C ALA A 187 9.12 -6.20 5.04
N SER A 188 9.06 -6.65 3.79
CA SER A 188 10.28 -6.93 3.01
C SER A 188 11.15 -5.68 2.86
N LEU A 189 12.45 -5.83 3.05
CA LEU A 189 13.37 -4.69 2.96
C LEU A 189 13.51 -4.18 1.50
N PRO A 190 13.84 -2.90 1.30
CA PRO A 190 14.03 -2.33 -0.03
C PRO A 190 15.14 -3.03 -0.82
N GLY A 191 14.77 -3.66 -1.93
CA GLY A 191 15.72 -4.41 -2.77
C GLY A 191 16.04 -5.82 -2.27
N GLU A 192 15.35 -6.30 -1.23
CA GLU A 192 15.45 -7.69 -0.80
C GLU A 192 14.93 -8.67 -1.86
N GLU A 193 15.69 -9.73 -2.13
CA GLU A 193 15.30 -10.76 -3.10
C GLU A 193 14.45 -11.85 -2.43
N ARG A 194 13.23 -12.08 -2.93
CA ARG A 194 12.34 -13.14 -2.44
C ARG A 194 12.79 -14.52 -2.94
N GLN A 195 12.74 -15.52 -2.06
CA GLN A 195 13.21 -16.89 -2.38
C GLN A 195 12.40 -17.60 -3.49
N ARG A 196 11.13 -17.22 -3.72
CA ARG A 196 10.31 -17.79 -4.80
C ARG A 196 10.39 -16.89 -6.03
N LYS A 197 11.26 -17.22 -6.98
CA LYS A 197 11.31 -16.54 -8.29
C LYS A 197 10.19 -17.04 -9.20
N PRO A 198 9.28 -16.17 -9.69
CA PRO A 198 8.81 -16.30 -11.07
C PRO A 198 10.00 -15.98 -12.01
N LYS A 199 10.02 -16.53 -13.22
CA LYS A 199 11.04 -16.19 -14.23
C LYS A 199 10.92 -14.71 -14.61
N GLY A 200 11.69 -13.85 -13.92
CA GLY A 200 11.66 -12.40 -14.06
C GLY A 200 11.89 -11.79 -12.68
N GLY A 201 13.09 -11.29 -12.40
CA GLY A 201 13.51 -10.86 -11.07
C GLY A 201 12.61 -9.79 -10.41
N SER A 202 12.94 -9.47 -9.16
CA SER A 202 12.23 -8.50 -8.30
C SER A 202 11.86 -7.19 -9.05
N LYS A 203 10.57 -6.85 -9.13
CA LYS A 203 10.04 -5.64 -9.77
C LYS A 203 9.89 -4.44 -8.81
N GLY A 204 10.77 -4.30 -7.83
CA GLY A 204 10.82 -3.10 -6.99
C GLY A 204 9.67 -3.08 -5.97
N ILE A 205 9.04 -1.92 -5.75
CA ILE A 205 7.95 -1.80 -4.76
C ILE A 205 6.74 -2.68 -5.09
N SER A 206 6.55 -3.03 -6.36
CA SER A 206 5.49 -3.94 -6.82
C SER A 206 5.64 -5.37 -6.32
N ASP A 207 6.77 -5.72 -5.69
CA ASP A 207 6.95 -7.03 -5.05
C ASP A 207 6.30 -7.10 -3.67
N LEU A 208 5.97 -5.97 -3.05
CA LEU A 208 5.30 -5.92 -1.74
C LEU A 208 3.85 -6.35 -1.84
N THR A 209 3.39 -7.09 -0.84
CA THR A 209 1.97 -7.38 -0.62
C THR A 209 1.26 -6.12 -0.10
N LEU A 210 -0.07 -6.13 -0.11
CA LEU A 210 -0.84 -5.02 0.46
C LEU A 210 -0.66 -4.91 1.97
N ALA A 211 -0.50 -6.04 2.66
CA ALA A 211 -0.21 -6.06 4.10
C ALA A 211 1.12 -5.34 4.38
N GLU A 212 2.17 -5.68 3.63
CA GLU A 212 3.47 -5.01 3.77
C GLU A 212 3.41 -3.53 3.38
N CYS A 213 2.63 -3.16 2.35
CA CYS A 213 2.41 -1.75 2.02
C CYS A 213 1.70 -1.00 3.16
N SER A 214 0.66 -1.59 3.76
CA SER A 214 -0.05 -1.00 4.90
C SER A 214 0.88 -0.79 6.10
N ILE A 215 1.69 -1.81 6.42
CA ILE A 215 2.69 -1.75 7.49
C ILE A 215 3.70 -0.62 7.24
N LEU A 216 4.17 -0.45 6.00
CA LEU A 216 5.10 0.62 5.65
C LEU A 216 4.46 2.01 5.69
N VAL A 217 3.21 2.15 5.24
CA VAL A 217 2.47 3.41 5.35
C VAL A 217 2.29 3.79 6.81
N ASN A 218 1.89 2.85 7.67
CA ASN A 218 1.78 3.08 9.10
C ASN A 218 3.12 3.48 9.72
N ALA A 219 4.21 2.76 9.39
CA ALA A 219 5.53 3.07 9.90
C ALA A 219 6.07 4.44 9.42
N LEU A 220 5.75 4.86 8.20
CA LEU A 220 6.13 6.17 7.65
C LEU A 220 5.28 7.32 8.19
N SER A 221 4.05 7.03 8.61
CA SER A 221 3.11 8.01 9.17
C SER A 221 3.24 8.12 10.69
N ASP A 222 3.92 7.17 11.34
CA ASP A 222 4.23 7.20 12.76
C ASP A 222 5.18 8.37 13.09
N THR A 223 4.67 9.33 13.86
CA THR A 223 5.43 10.50 14.33
C THR A 223 6.09 10.26 15.68
N SER A 224 5.96 9.06 16.25
CA SER A 224 6.64 8.70 17.48
C SER A 224 8.16 8.75 17.30
N GLY A 225 8.88 9.22 18.33
CA GLY A 225 10.35 9.34 18.27
C GLY A 225 11.07 8.00 18.12
N ASP A 226 10.39 6.90 18.41
CA ASP A 226 10.91 5.54 18.31
C ASP A 226 10.54 4.86 16.98
N GLY A 227 9.69 5.47 16.14
CA GLY A 227 9.22 4.96 14.84
C GLY A 227 10.31 4.85 13.77
N LEU A 228 9.91 4.49 12.54
CA LEU A 228 10.84 4.40 11.41
C LEU A 228 11.45 5.78 11.12
N HIS A 229 12.78 5.88 11.15
CA HIS A 229 13.45 7.15 10.97
C HIS A 229 14.80 7.03 10.25
N PHE A 230 15.25 8.16 9.69
CA PHE A 230 16.51 8.26 8.95
C PHE A 230 17.48 9.18 9.69
N LYS A 231 18.71 8.72 9.89
CA LYS A 231 19.77 9.49 10.53
C LYS A 231 20.93 9.72 9.57
N HIS A 232 21.36 10.97 9.44
CA HIS A 232 22.57 11.33 8.71
C HIS A 232 23.81 11.09 9.58
N VAL A 233 24.72 10.27 9.08
CA VAL A 233 25.97 9.78 9.69
C VAL A 233 27.13 9.85 8.67
N PRO A 234 27.53 11.07 8.23
CA PRO A 234 28.52 11.25 7.17
C PRO A 234 29.89 10.62 7.52
N GLU A 235 30.23 10.54 8.79
CA GLU A 235 31.44 9.90 9.31
C GLU A 235 31.49 8.40 9.03
N LEU A 236 30.33 7.74 8.94
CA LEU A 236 30.21 6.30 8.67
C LEU A 236 30.07 5.96 7.18
N LYS A 237 30.03 6.98 6.31
CA LYS A 237 29.76 6.83 4.87
C LYS A 237 30.68 5.82 4.18
N ALA A 238 31.98 5.83 4.50
CA ALA A 238 32.95 4.91 3.89
C ALA A 238 32.63 3.45 4.23
N ASP A 239 32.29 3.18 5.50
CA ASP A 239 31.95 1.83 5.96
C ASP A 239 30.58 1.37 5.47
N LEU A 240 29.60 2.28 5.36
CA LEU A 240 28.29 2.02 4.74
C LEU A 240 28.46 1.63 3.26
N MET A 241 29.25 2.39 2.51
CA MET A 241 29.53 2.13 1.09
C MET A 241 30.31 0.83 0.88
N ALA A 242 31.22 0.50 1.79
CA ALA A 242 31.97 -0.75 1.78
C ALA A 242 31.17 -1.96 2.29
N SER A 243 29.89 -1.78 2.66
CA SER A 243 29.05 -2.82 3.28
C SER A 243 29.67 -3.44 4.54
N ARG A 244 30.46 -2.68 5.31
CA ARG A 244 31.03 -3.12 6.59
C ARG A 244 30.03 -2.99 7.74
N ILE A 245 29.15 -2.02 7.62
CA ILE A 245 28.03 -1.77 8.53
C ILE A 245 26.72 -1.71 7.74
N PRO A 246 25.60 -2.07 8.37
CA PRO A 246 24.28 -2.03 7.74
C PRO A 246 23.82 -0.58 7.47
N VAL A 247 22.98 -0.43 6.46
CA VAL A 247 22.33 0.83 6.06
C VAL A 247 20.86 0.89 6.46
N ILE A 248 20.25 -0.28 6.74
CA ILE A 248 18.90 -0.39 7.29
C ILE A 248 18.94 -1.34 8.49
N HIS A 249 18.44 -0.87 9.62
CA HIS A 249 18.21 -1.63 10.83
C HIS A 249 16.71 -1.87 11.01
N GLY A 250 16.31 -3.13 11.12
CA GLY A 250 14.95 -3.51 11.45
C GLY A 250 14.57 -3.17 12.88
N ALA A 251 13.27 -3.10 13.11
CA ALA A 251 12.65 -3.04 14.42
C ALA A 251 12.94 -4.31 15.22
N ALA A 252 12.91 -4.18 16.54
CA ALA A 252 13.02 -5.32 17.45
C ALA A 252 11.96 -6.38 17.08
N PRO A 253 12.31 -7.67 17.08
CA PRO A 253 11.34 -8.73 16.87
C PRO A 253 10.24 -8.70 17.94
N ASP A 254 9.02 -9.08 17.55
CA ASP A 254 7.95 -9.29 18.54
C ASP A 254 8.33 -10.37 19.54
N HIS A 255 7.76 -10.30 20.75
CA HIS A 255 7.99 -11.27 21.82
C HIS A 255 7.68 -12.74 21.42
N ASN A 256 6.81 -12.93 20.42
CA ASN A 256 6.44 -14.24 19.88
C ASN A 256 7.25 -14.64 18.63
N SER A 257 8.17 -13.79 18.18
CA SER A 257 8.99 -14.06 17.01
C SER A 257 9.99 -15.17 17.30
N PRO A 258 10.18 -16.13 16.37
CA PRO A 258 11.25 -17.12 16.49
C PRO A 258 12.65 -16.52 16.29
N LEU A 259 12.74 -15.26 15.86
CA LEU A 259 14.00 -14.57 15.63
C LEU A 259 14.41 -13.78 16.88
N ALA A 260 15.60 -14.07 17.39
CA ALA A 260 16.15 -13.41 18.57
C ALA A 260 16.72 -12.01 18.33
N HIS A 261 16.84 -11.59 17.07
CA HIS A 261 17.39 -10.28 16.71
C HIS A 261 16.74 -9.74 15.43
N ALA A 262 16.62 -8.43 15.36
CA ALA A 262 16.13 -7.69 14.22
C ALA A 262 16.97 -7.95 12.97
N LYS A 263 16.29 -7.88 11.82
CA LYS A 263 16.91 -7.99 10.51
C LYS A 263 17.69 -6.72 10.17
N ARG A 264 18.81 -6.86 9.48
CA ARG A 264 19.59 -5.73 8.98
C ARG A 264 19.92 -5.92 7.51
N MET A 265 20.09 -4.82 6.78
CA MET A 265 20.50 -4.84 5.37
C MET A 265 21.69 -3.93 5.12
N PHE A 266 22.60 -4.42 4.28
CA PHE A 266 23.82 -3.73 3.84
C PHE A 266 23.62 -3.11 2.45
N SER A 267 24.52 -2.19 2.06
CA SER A 267 24.45 -1.50 0.76
C SER A 267 24.54 -2.44 -0.45
N ASN A 268 25.13 -3.63 -0.28
CA ASN A 268 25.18 -4.71 -1.27
C ASN A 268 23.94 -5.63 -1.27
N LEU A 269 22.87 -5.26 -0.58
CA LEU A 269 21.60 -5.99 -0.44
C LEU A 269 21.67 -7.30 0.36
N LYS A 270 22.83 -7.65 0.94
CA LYS A 270 22.91 -8.78 1.88
C LYS A 270 22.15 -8.44 3.16
N CYS A 271 21.52 -9.45 3.75
CA CYS A 271 20.80 -9.33 5.02
C CYS A 271 21.36 -10.31 6.06
N ASP A 272 21.26 -9.93 7.34
CA ASP A 272 21.48 -10.82 8.48
C ASP A 272 20.47 -10.50 9.61
N HIS A 273 20.43 -11.37 10.63
CA HIS A 273 19.61 -11.19 11.85
C HIS A 273 20.52 -10.96 13.05
N LYS A 274 21.26 -9.86 13.01
CA LYS A 274 22.20 -9.43 14.07
C LYS A 274 21.91 -7.99 14.51
N GLY A 275 20.65 -7.57 14.38
CA GLY A 275 20.15 -6.28 14.83
C GLY A 275 19.93 -6.23 16.33
N ILE A 276 19.11 -5.28 16.74
CA ILE A 276 18.67 -5.17 18.13
C ILE A 276 17.89 -6.44 18.53
N PRO A 277 18.04 -6.93 19.77
CA PRO A 277 17.27 -8.06 20.28
C PRO A 277 15.78 -7.71 20.40
#